data_AF-A0AA47LS87-F1
#
_entry.id   AF-A0AA47LS87-F1
#
_cell.length_a   1.000
_cell.length_b   1.000
_cell.length_c   1.000
_cell.angle_alpha   90.00
_cell.angle_beta   90.00
_cell.angle_gamma   90.00
#
_symmetry.space_group_name_H-M   'P 1'
#
loop_
_entity.id
_entity.type
_entity.pdbx_description
1 polymer ?
#
loop_
_entity_poly.entity_id
_entity_poly.type
_entity_poly.pdbx_seq_one_letter_code
_entity_poly.pdbx_strand_id
1 'polypeptide(L)' 'MSSLFLGFPLAIFLLFVAPLWLFLHYRSKRQVAQGLSGQDYETLQQLAQRAEKLQSRVDNLERLLDAEAPHWRQRA' A
#
# COMPACT_ATOMS: atom_id res chain seq x y z
N MET A 1 -13.77 19.17 -49.99
CA MET A 1 -12.29 19.02 -50.00
C MET A 1 -11.61 19.60 -48.75
N SER A 2 -12.36 20.02 -47.72
CA SER A 2 -11.80 20.77 -46.55
C SER A 2 -11.62 19.92 -45.29
N SER A 3 -12.26 18.75 -45.20
CA SER A 3 -12.19 17.86 -44.03
C SER A 3 -10.82 17.23 -43.81
N LEU A 4 -10.04 17.05 -44.89
CA LEU A 4 -8.71 16.43 -44.83
C LEU A 4 -7.66 17.34 -44.19
N PHE A 5 -7.77 18.66 -44.38
CA PHE A 5 -6.84 19.64 -43.80
C PHE A 5 -6.97 19.77 -42.28
N LEU A 6 -8.17 19.53 -41.73
CA LEU A 6 -8.39 19.51 -40.28
C LEU A 6 -8.07 18.13 -39.68
N GLY A 7 -8.31 17.04 -40.43
CA GLY A 7 -8.10 15.68 -39.97
C GLY A 7 -6.62 15.30 -39.81
N PHE A 8 -5.74 15.79 -40.68
CA PHE A 8 -4.30 15.49 -40.64
C PHE A 8 -3.60 15.98 -39.34
N PRO A 9 -3.73 17.24 -38.91
CA PRO A 9 -3.13 17.69 -37.65
C PRO A 9 -3.77 17.00 -36.43
N LEU A 10 -5.08 16.72 -36.47
CA LEU A 10 -5.77 15.97 -35.41
C LEU A 10 -5.24 14.53 -35.29
N ALA A 11 -5.01 13.86 -36.43
CA ALA A 11 -4.51 12.50 -36.47
C ALA A 11 -3.08 12.41 -35.91
N ILE A 12 -2.21 13.36 -36.25
CA ILE A 12 -0.85 13.44 -35.69
C ILE A 12 -0.92 13.67 -34.18
N PHE A 13 -1.76 14.61 -33.73
CA PHE A 13 -1.95 14.87 -32.31
C PHE A 13 -2.39 13.60 -31.56
N LEU A 14 -3.39 12.88 -32.09
CA LEU A 14 -3.85 11.61 -31.51
C LEU A 14 -2.78 10.52 -31.57
N LEU A 15 -1.98 10.46 -32.62
CA LEU A 15 -0.89 9.50 -32.77
C LEU A 15 0.21 9.69 -31.71
N PHE A 16 0.39 10.90 -31.17
CA PHE A 16 1.31 11.13 -30.05
C PHE A 16 0.62 11.03 -28.69
N VAL A 17 -0.58 11.59 -28.54
CA VAL A 17 -1.29 11.63 -27.25
C VAL A 17 -1.83 10.26 -26.85
N ALA A 18 -2.38 9.48 -27.78
CA ALA A 18 -2.91 8.15 -27.50
C ALA A 18 -1.85 7.17 -26.95
N PRO A 19 -0.64 7.02 -27.53
CA PRO A 19 0.38 6.15 -26.95
C PRO A 19 0.93 6.69 -25.63
N LEU A 20 1.04 8.01 -25.46
CA LEU A 20 1.44 8.61 -24.19
C LEU A 20 0.43 8.30 -23.08
N TRP A 21 -0.86 8.40 -23.40
CA TRP A 21 -1.95 8.06 -22.49
C TRP A 21 -1.98 6.56 -22.19
N LEU A 22 -1.80 5.70 -23.20
CA LEU A 22 -1.73 4.24 -23.03
C LEU A 22 -0.57 3.87 -22.10
N PHE A 23 0.60 4.48 -22.29
CA PHE A 23 1.76 4.27 -21.42
C PHE A 23 1.45 4.68 -19.97
N LEU A 24 0.85 5.85 -19.76
CA LEU A 24 0.47 6.33 -18.42
C LEU A 24 -0.59 5.42 -17.77
N HIS A 25 -1.63 5.06 -18.52
CA HIS A 25 -2.73 4.22 -18.07
C HIS A 25 -2.23 2.83 -17.67
N TYR A 26 -1.38 2.23 -18.50
CA TYR A 26 -0.84 0.90 -18.25
C TYR A 26 0.24 0.91 -17.17
N ARG A 27 1.04 1.98 -17.06
CA ARG A 27 2.00 2.14 -15.95
C ARG A 27 1.29 2.30 -14.61
N SER A 28 0.23 3.10 -14.54
CA SER A 28 -0.59 3.29 -13.33
C SER A 28 -1.25 1.97 -12.92
N LYS A 29 -1.88 1.24 -13.87
CA LYS A 29 -2.43 -0.09 -13.58
C LYS A 29 -1.37 -1.09 -13.14
N ARG A 30 -0.16 -1.05 -13.73
CA ARG A 30 0.97 -1.88 -13.30
C ARG A 30 1.43 -1.55 -11.89
N GLN A 31 1.46 -0.28 -11.49
CA GLN A 31 1.82 0.09 -10.10
C GLN A 31 0.76 -0.36 -9.09
N VAL A 32 -0.52 -0.34 -9.46
CA VAL A 32 -1.61 -0.81 -8.59
C VAL A 32 -1.73 -2.35 -8.57
N ALA A 33 -1.40 -3.03 -9.67
CA ALA A 33 -1.43 -4.48 -9.79
C ALA A 33 -0.11 -5.15 -9.34
N GLN A 34 0.98 -4.39 -9.23
CA GLN A 34 2.14 -4.78 -8.45
C GLN A 34 1.67 -4.76 -7.00
N GLY A 35 1.26 -5.92 -6.49
CA GLY A 35 0.99 -6.10 -5.08
C GLY A 35 2.23 -5.80 -4.22
N LEU A 36 2.23 -6.25 -2.98
CA LEU A 36 3.36 -6.08 -2.08
C LEU A 36 4.66 -6.54 -2.75
N SER A 37 5.65 -5.65 -2.81
CA SER A 37 6.99 -6.03 -3.27
C SER A 37 7.59 -7.04 -2.28
N GLY A 38 8.64 -7.76 -2.68
CA GLY A 38 9.34 -8.68 -1.76
C GLY A 38 9.79 -7.99 -0.47
N GLN A 39 10.22 -6.72 -0.58
CA GLN A 39 10.61 -5.90 0.56
C GLN A 39 9.42 -5.50 1.45
N ASP A 40 8.25 -5.23 0.86
CA ASP A 40 7.04 -4.96 1.63
C ASP A 40 6.60 -6.21 2.40
N TYR A 41 6.75 -7.39 1.80
CA TYR A 41 6.45 -8.66 2.46
C TYR A 41 7.37 -8.92 3.66
N GLU A 42 8.67 -8.70 3.52
CA GLU A 42 9.62 -8.80 4.63
C GLU A 42 9.28 -7.81 5.76
N THR A 43 8.93 -6.57 5.39
CA THR A 43 8.54 -5.55 6.36
C THR A 43 7.28 -5.97 7.13
N LEU A 44 6.27 -6.49 6.44
CA LEU A 44 5.05 -6.99 7.07
C LEU A 44 5.33 -8.18 7.98
N GLN A 45 6.19 -9.11 7.56
CA GLN A 45 6.60 -10.24 8.39
C GLN A 45 7.30 -9.79 9.67
N GLN A 46 8.20 -8.81 9.57
CA GLN A 46 8.85 -8.21 10.74
C GLN A 46 7.85 -7.52 11.68
N LEU A 47 6.87 -6.81 11.12
CA LEU A 47 5.81 -6.17 11.91
C LEU A 47 4.94 -7.21 12.62
N ALA A 48 4.57 -8.30 11.96
CA ALA A 48 3.81 -9.40 12.55
C ALA A 48 4.57 -10.06 13.71
N GLN A 49 5.86 -10.37 13.51
CA GLN A 49 6.71 -10.93 14.57
C GLN A 49 6.85 -9.97 15.77
N ARG A 50 6.95 -8.67 15.52
CA ARG A 50 6.99 -7.66 16.59
C ARG A 50 5.67 -7.61 17.35
N ALA A 51 4.54 -7.69 16.65
CA ALA A 51 3.22 -7.70 17.28
C ALA A 51 3.05 -8.92 18.20
N GLU A 52 3.46 -10.10 17.76
CA GLU A 52 3.42 -11.33 18.57
C GLU A 52 4.30 -11.22 19.83
N LYS A 53 5.51 -10.66 19.68
CA LYS A 53 6.40 -10.40 20.81
C LYS A 53 5.81 -9.38 21.79
N LEU A 54 5.14 -8.35 21.29
CA LEU A 54 4.48 -7.36 22.15
C LEU A 54 3.31 -7.98 22.90
N GLN A 55 2.52 -8.83 22.26
CA GLN A 55 1.39 -9.50 22.89
C GLN A 55 1.83 -10.42 24.04
N SER A 56 2.88 -11.23 23.83
CA SER A 56 3.43 -12.06 24.91
C SER A 56 4.02 -11.22 26.06
N ARG A 57 4.59 -10.05 25.76
CA ARG A 57 5.06 -9.12 26.81
C ARG A 57 3.90 -8.53 27.60
N VAL A 58 2.80 -8.14 26.94
CA VAL A 58 1.61 -7.63 27.62
C VAL A 58 1.03 -8.69 28.54
N ASP A 59 0.85 -9.93 28.08
CA ASP A 59 0.35 -11.03 28.94
C ASP A 59 1.25 -11.26 30.15
N ASN A 60 2.58 -11.26 29.96
CA ASN A 60 3.51 -11.36 31.09
C ASN A 60 3.42 -10.17 32.06
N LEU A 61 3.26 -8.95 31.54
CA LEU A 61 3.10 -7.75 32.37
C LEU A 61 1.77 -7.79 33.13
N GLU A 62 0.68 -8.24 32.50
CA GLU A 62 -0.61 -8.40 33.16
C GLU A 62 -0.54 -9.43 34.28
N ARG A 63 0.12 -10.57 34.05
CA ARG A 63 0.34 -11.59 35.09
C ARG A 63 1.18 -11.08 36.25
N LEU A 64 2.25 -10.34 35.96
CA LEU A 64 3.09 -9.72 36.99
C LEU A 64 2.31 -8.70 37.79
N LEU A 65 1.52 -7.87 37.11
CA LEU A 65 0.75 -6.80 37.73
C LEU A 65 -0.44 -7.36 38.55
N ASP A 66 -1.03 -8.47 38.12
CA ASP A 66 -2.02 -9.22 38.91
C ASP A 66 -1.39 -9.83 40.19
N ALA A 67 -0.13 -10.25 40.14
CA ALA A 67 0.60 -10.78 41.29
C ALA A 67 1.08 -9.69 42.27
N GLU A 68 1.63 -8.58 41.75
CA GLU A 68 2.21 -7.51 42.58
C GLU A 68 1.19 -6.46 43.03
N ALA A 69 0.14 -6.23 42.25
CA ALA A 69 -0.84 -5.18 42.52
C ALA A 69 -2.28 -5.65 42.20
N PRO A 70 -2.86 -6.64 42.92
CA PRO A 70 -4.13 -7.33 42.58
C PRO A 70 -5.39 -6.45 42.36
N HIS A 71 -5.35 -5.15 42.64
CA HIS A 71 -6.43 -4.19 42.40
C HIS A 71 -6.07 -3.10 41.37
N TRP A 72 -4.98 -3.27 40.61
CA TRP A 72 -4.50 -2.27 39.64
C TRP A 72 -5.55 -1.91 38.58
N ARG A 73 -6.35 -2.90 38.14
CA ARG A 73 -7.44 -2.71 37.17
C ARG A 73 -8.56 -1.80 37.66
N GLN A 74 -8.70 -1.60 38.96
CA GLN A 74 -9.73 -0.72 39.54
C GLN A 74 -9.33 0.76 39.51
N ARG A 75 -8.06 1.07 39.15
CA ARG A 75 -7.53 2.44 39.09
C ARG A 75 -7.35 2.96 37.65
N ALA A 76 -7.63 2.13 36.64
CA ALA A 76 -7.64 2.49 35.22
C ALA A 76 -9.03 2.97 34.81
#